data_AF-A0A6P1D0B3-F1
#
_entry.id   AF-A0A6P1D0B3-F1
#
_cell.length_a   1.000
_cell.length_b   1.000
_cell.length_c   1.000
_cell.angle_alpha   90.00
_cell.angle_beta   90.00
_cell.angle_gamma   90.00
#
_symmetry.space_group_name_H-M   'P 1'
#
loop_
_entity.id
_entity.type
_entity.pdbx_description
1 polymer ?
#
loop_
_entity_poly.entity_id
_entity_poly.type
_entity_poly.pdbx_seq_one_letter_code
_entity_poly.pdbx_strand_id
1 'polypeptide(L)' 'MAAAAEHTPIAVIGAGIAGIGLAVSLRAAGFEDFLILERAADLGGTWQANTYPGCACDVPSQLYSYSFAPNPD' A
#
# COMPACT_ATOMS: atom_id res chain seq x y z
N MET A 1 -10.93 10.53 -27.62
CA MET A 1 -12.13 9.83 -27.13
C MET A 1 -11.87 9.54 -25.66
N ALA A 2 -12.67 10.08 -24.73
CA ALA A 2 -12.50 9.72 -23.32
C ALA A 2 -12.79 8.23 -23.18
N ALA A 3 -11.87 7.47 -22.56
CA ALA A 3 -12.13 6.07 -22.25
C ALA A 3 -13.41 5.99 -21.40
N ALA A 4 -14.24 4.97 -21.62
CA ALA A 4 -15.35 4.69 -20.73
C ALA A 4 -14.79 4.55 -19.31
N ALA A 5 -15.42 5.20 -18.33
CA ALA A 5 -15.00 5.10 -16.95
C ALA A 5 -15.05 3.62 -16.54
N GLU A 6 -13.89 3.05 -16.22
CA GLU A 6 -13.81 1.70 -15.69
C GLU A 6 -14.46 1.70 -14.32
N HIS A 7 -15.46 0.83 -14.14
CA HIS A 7 -16.18 0.72 -12.88
C HIS A 7 -15.49 -0.32 -12.00
N THR A 8 -15.11 0.10 -10.80
CA THR A 8 -14.53 -0.75 -9.76
C THR A 8 -15.33 -0.55 -8.47
N PRO A 9 -15.73 -1.61 -7.76
CA PRO A 9 -16.59 -1.51 -6.58
C PRO A 9 -15.86 -0.95 -5.35
N ILE A 10 -14.52 -1.05 -5.31
CA ILE A 10 -13.69 -0.61 -4.19
C ILE A 10 -12.50 0.19 -4.72
N ALA A 11 -12.42 1.46 -4.31
CA ALA A 11 -11.26 2.30 -4.54
C ALA A 11 -10.51 2.56 -3.23
N VAL A 12 -9.21 2.27 -3.22
CA VAL A 12 -8.28 2.56 -2.11
C VAL A 12 -7.42 3.75 -2.51
N ILE A 13 -7.35 4.76 -1.65
CA ILE A 13 -6.53 5.95 -1.91
C ILE A 13 -5.26 5.87 -1.07
N GLY A 14 -4.11 5.83 -1.76
CA GLY A 14 -2.77 5.76 -1.18
C GLY A 14 -2.20 4.33 -1.15
N ALA A 15 -0.95 4.19 -1.60
CA ALA A 15 -0.18 2.95 -1.63
C ALA A 15 0.95 2.93 -0.58
N GLY A 16 0.65 3.43 0.63
CA GLY A 16 1.48 3.24 1.82
C GLY A 16 1.19 1.91 2.52
N ILE A 17 1.77 1.73 3.71
CA ILE A 17 1.64 0.48 4.50
C ILE A 17 0.18 0.08 4.75
N ALA A 18 -0.71 1.05 4.98
CA ALA A 18 -2.13 0.78 5.20
C ALA A 18 -2.85 0.35 3.91
N GLY A 19 -2.60 1.03 2.79
CA GLY A 19 -3.26 0.74 1.51
C GLY A 19 -2.86 -0.62 0.95
N ILE A 20 -1.58 -0.96 1.04
CA ILE A 20 -1.06 -2.28 0.64
C ILE A 20 -1.61 -3.37 1.59
N GLY A 21 -1.60 -3.15 2.90
CA GLY A 21 -2.18 -4.09 3.87
C GLY A 21 -3.68 -4.33 3.67
N LEU A 22 -4.44 -3.28 3.32
CA LEU A 22 -5.85 -3.39 2.96
C LEU A 22 -6.04 -4.20 1.68
N ALA A 23 -5.23 -3.97 0.65
CA ALA A 23 -5.29 -4.74 -0.59
C ALA A 23 -5.08 -6.24 -0.35
N VAL A 24 -4.10 -6.61 0.48
CA VAL A 24 -3.89 -8.02 0.87
C VAL A 24 -5.12 -8.57 1.60
N SER A 25 -5.69 -7.79 2.51
CA SER A 25 -6.88 -8.18 3.28
C SER A 25 -8.13 -8.35 2.40
N LEU A 26 -8.31 -7.48 1.40
CA LEU A 26 -9.40 -7.56 0.42
C LEU A 26 -9.29 -8.84 -0.40
N ARG A 27 -8.09 -9.16 -0.91
CA ARG A 27 -7.84 -10.41 -1.64
C ARG A 27 -8.10 -11.63 -0.76
N ALA A 28 -7.63 -11.63 0.48
CA ALA A 28 -7.88 -12.71 1.43
C ALA A 28 -9.38 -12.90 1.73
N ALA A 29 -10.18 -11.83 1.65
CA ALA A 29 -11.63 -11.86 1.79
C ALA A 29 -12.39 -12.19 0.49
N GLY A 30 -11.68 -12.47 -0.62
CA GLY A 30 -12.28 -12.84 -1.90
C GLY A 30 -12.70 -11.67 -2.80
N PHE A 31 -12.30 -10.44 -2.46
CA PHE A 31 -12.47 -9.29 -3.34
C PHE A 31 -11.29 -9.18 -4.30
N GLU A 32 -11.55 -9.41 -5.59
CA GLU A 32 -10.53 -9.34 -6.65
C GLU A 32 -10.66 -8.10 -7.55
N ASP A 33 -11.79 -7.39 -7.49
CA ASP A 33 -12.05 -6.16 -8.25
C ASP A 33 -11.93 -4.94 -7.34
N PHE A 34 -10.72 -4.41 -7.23
CA PHE A 34 -10.43 -3.17 -6.52
C PHE A 34 -9.23 -2.46 -7.15
N LEU A 35 -9.17 -1.14 -6.94
CA LEU A 35 -8.11 -0.30 -7.48
C LEU A 35 -7.44 0.48 -6.35
N ILE A 36 -6.10 0.54 -6.38
CA ILE A 36 -5.33 1.44 -5.52
C ILE A 36 -4.87 2.63 -6.36
N LEU A 37 -5.23 3.83 -5.93
CA LEU A 37 -4.80 5.07 -6.55
C LEU A 37 -3.73 5.72 -5.69
N GLU A 38 -2.52 5.85 -6.24
CA GLU A 38 -1.40 6.55 -5.61
C GLU A 38 -1.00 7.74 -6.49
N ARG A 39 -0.72 8.87 -5.84
CA ARG A 39 -0.26 10.10 -6.50
C ARG A 39 1.24 10.10 -6.71
N ALA A 40 2.00 9.47 -5.80
CA ALA A 40 3.44 9.32 -5.91
C ALA A 40 3.83 8.44 -7.10
N ALA A 41 5.08 8.57 -7.52
CA ALA A 41 5.63 7.79 -8.62
C ALA A 41 5.87 6.31 -8.26
N ASP A 42 5.87 5.97 -6.97
CA ASP A 42 6.14 4.63 -6.48
C ASP A 42 5.39 4.36 -5.15
N LEU A 43 5.38 3.11 -4.72
CA LEU A 43 4.79 2.63 -3.49
C LEU A 43 5.58 3.10 -2.25
N GLY A 44 4.94 3.09 -1.08
CA GLY A 44 5.61 3.28 0.21
C GLY A 44 5.04 4.42 1.06
N GLY A 45 4.21 5.29 0.48
CA GLY A 45 3.52 6.37 1.20
C GLY A 45 4.52 7.29 1.92
N THR A 46 4.42 7.40 3.25
CA THR A 46 5.34 8.21 4.06
C THR A 46 6.80 7.91 3.78
N TRP A 47 7.18 6.65 3.57
CA TRP A 47 8.57 6.26 3.32
C TRP A 47 9.08 6.63 1.92
N GLN A 48 8.17 6.72 0.95
CA GLN A 48 8.50 7.21 -0.39
C GLN A 48 8.66 8.74 -0.38
N ALA A 49 7.79 9.43 0.36
CA ALA A 49 7.76 10.89 0.38
C ALA A 49 8.89 11.53 1.22
N ASN A 50 9.51 10.78 2.13
CA ASN A 50 10.47 11.33 3.09
C ASN A 50 11.85 10.67 2.97
N THR A 51 12.83 11.43 2.49
CA THR A 51 14.22 10.98 2.32
C THR A 51 15.22 11.97 2.92
N TYR A 52 14.92 12.50 4.10
CA TYR A 52 15.81 13.43 4.82
C TYR A 52 16.82 12.67 5.71
N PRO A 53 17.99 13.27 6.03
CA PRO A 53 18.97 12.64 6.91
C PRO A 53 18.37 12.28 8.28
N GLY A 54 18.52 11.02 8.69
CA GLY A 54 17.98 10.52 9.96
C GLY A 54 16.49 10.13 9.92
N CYS A 55 15.87 10.06 8.74
CA CYS A 55 14.52 9.48 8.61
C CYS A 55 14.52 8.01 9.04
N ALA A 56 13.80 7.71 10.13
CA ALA A 56 13.75 6.40 10.76
C ALA A 56 12.42 6.21 11.50
N CYS A 57 12.07 4.96 11.80
CA CYS A 57 10.92 4.63 12.64
C CYS A 57 11.34 4.59 14.12
N ASP A 58 10.37 4.80 15.01
CA ASP A 58 10.50 4.68 16.47
C ASP A 58 10.17 3.28 16.99
N VAL A 59 9.68 2.40 16.12
CA VAL A 59 9.34 1.00 16.40
C VAL A 59 10.50 0.08 15.99
N PRO A 60 10.83 -0.98 16.77
CA PRO A 60 11.81 -1.98 16.34
C PRO A 60 11.48 -2.54 14.96
N SER A 61 12.48 -2.68 14.08
CA SER A 61 12.27 -3.07 12.68
C SER A 61 11.50 -4.38 12.52
N GLN A 62 11.69 -5.34 13.44
CA GLN A 62 10.97 -6.62 13.44
C GLN A 62 9.46 -6.49 13.69
N LEU A 63 9.02 -5.39 14.29
CA LEU A 63 7.61 -5.11 14.54
C LEU A 63 7.00 -4.19 13.48
N TYR A 64 7.85 -3.47 12.72
CA TYR A 64 7.42 -2.54 11.68
C TYR A 64 7.42 -3.22 10.29
N SER A 65 6.73 -4.36 10.22
CA SER A 65 6.59 -5.17 9.00
C SER A 65 5.25 -5.89 8.98
N TYR A 66 4.84 -6.43 7.82
CA TYR A 66 3.65 -7.26 7.76
C TYR A 66 3.87 -8.63 8.40
N SER A 67 3.08 -8.95 9.43
CA SER A 67 3.16 -10.25 10.12
C SER A 67 2.80 -11.44 9.24
N PHE A 68 2.02 -11.22 8.17
CA PHE A 68 1.60 -12.24 7.20
C PHE A 68 2.59 -12.45 6.05
N ALA A 69 3.65 -11.64 5.95
CA ALA A 69 4.65 -11.71 4.88
C ALA A 69 6.06 -11.44 5.45
N PRO A 70 6.60 -12.37 6.29
CA PRO A 70 7.95 -12.24 6.83
C PRO A 70 9.00 -12.32 5.71
N ASN A 71 10.18 -11.74 5.96
CA ASN A 71 11.32 -11.89 5.05
C ASN A 71 11.68 -13.38 4.89
N PRO A 72 11.78 -13.91 3.66
CA PRO A 72 12.09 -15.33 3.45
C PRO A 72 13.58 -15.68 3.64
N ASP A 73 14.46 -14.67 3.74
CA ASP A 73 15.92 -14.81 3.86
C ASP A 73 16.44 -14.52 5.27
#